data_AF-K2HCI6-F1
#
_entry.id   AF-K2HCI6-F1
#
_cell.length_a   1.000
_cell.length_b   1.000
_cell.length_c   1.000
_cell.angle_alpha   90.00
_cell.angle_beta   90.00
_cell.angle_gamma   90.00
#
_symmetry.space_group_name_H-M   'P 1'
#
loop_
_entity.id
_entity.type
_entity.pdbx_description
1 polymer ?
#
loop_
_entity_poly.entity_id
_entity_poly.type
_entity_poly.pdbx_seq_one_letter_code
_entity_poly.pdbx_strand_id
1 'polypeptide(L)'
;MKIQCVASPTVYADAAHRGMSEEDLADLIVRLIWDPSAGRRDGDGFLWLEWRGVRAKYALNETGGDVTILLYRLHPVEAPVADRSRAVAFVKELSVGILRDWIKRKLQQARGE
;
A
#
# COMPACT_ATOMS: atom_id res chain seq x y z
N MET A 1 -11.38 15.78 9.02
CA MET A 1 -10.35 14.73 9.08
C MET A 1 -10.43 13.88 7.84
N LYS A 2 -9.52 14.09 6.90
CA LYS A 2 -9.34 13.28 5.71
C LYS A 2 -8.17 12.33 5.96
N ILE A 3 -8.37 11.05 5.67
CA ILE A 3 -7.30 10.04 5.68
C ILE A 3 -7.03 9.64 4.24
N GLN A 4 -5.76 9.62 3.86
CA GLN A 4 -5.34 9.17 2.53
C GLN A 4 -4.09 8.30 2.63
N CYS A 5 -3.90 7.44 1.65
CA CYS A 5 -2.72 6.61 1.53
C CYS A 5 -2.04 6.87 0.19
N VAL A 6 -0.73 7.08 0.23
CA VAL A 6 0.11 7.29 -0.94
C VAL A 6 1.14 6.16 -0.96
N ALA A 7 1.03 5.29 -1.97
CA ALA A 7 1.99 4.23 -2.21
C ALA A 7 3.16 4.75 -3.03
N SER A 8 4.39 4.48 -2.57
CA SER A 8 5.60 4.79 -3.31
C SER A 8 5.70 3.94 -4.60
N PRO A 9 6.45 4.38 -5.62
CA PRO A 9 6.76 3.56 -6.79
C PRO A 9 7.31 2.17 -6.45
N THR A 10 8.03 2.04 -5.32
CA THR A 10 8.63 0.78 -4.89
C THR A 10 7.57 -0.23 -4.44
N VAL A 11 6.47 0.22 -3.84
CA VAL A 11 5.36 -0.65 -3.41
C VAL A 11 4.76 -1.41 -4.59
N TYR A 12 4.57 -0.72 -5.72
CA TYR A 12 4.03 -1.34 -6.93
C TYR A 12 4.98 -2.39 -7.50
N ALA A 13 6.29 -2.12 -7.48
CA ALA A 13 7.29 -3.11 -7.87
C ALA A 13 7.32 -4.31 -6.90
N ASP A 14 7.23 -4.08 -5.59
CA ASP A 14 7.18 -5.15 -4.59
C ASP A 14 5.92 -6.01 -4.75
N ALA A 15 4.76 -5.37 -5.01
CA ALA A 15 3.49 -6.05 -5.28
C ALA A 15 3.59 -6.93 -6.54
N ALA A 16 4.21 -6.42 -7.61
CA ALA A 16 4.51 -7.16 -8.84
C ALA A 16 5.27 -8.46 -8.56
N HIS A 17 6.37 -8.34 -7.81
CA HIS A 17 7.27 -9.45 -7.53
C HIS A 17 6.58 -10.54 -6.73
N ARG A 18 5.60 -10.16 -5.91
CA ARG A 18 4.82 -11.09 -5.10
C ARG A 18 3.59 -11.66 -5.82
N GLY A 19 3.33 -11.25 -7.05
CA GLY A 19 2.11 -11.61 -7.77
C GLY A 19 0.84 -11.07 -7.08
N MET A 20 0.95 -9.97 -6.33
CA MET A 20 -0.21 -9.32 -5.75
C MET A 20 -1.03 -8.68 -6.86
N SER A 21 -2.35 -8.90 -6.85
CA SER A 21 -3.25 -8.21 -7.77
C SER A 21 -3.42 -6.74 -7.38
N GLU A 22 -3.95 -5.93 -8.31
CA GLU A 22 -4.36 -4.57 -7.99
C GLU A 22 -5.42 -4.54 -6.88
N GLU A 23 -6.27 -5.56 -6.80
CA GLU A 23 -7.27 -5.70 -5.75
C GLU A 23 -6.63 -5.98 -4.38
N ASP A 24 -5.61 -6.84 -4.31
CA ASP A 24 -4.87 -7.08 -3.06
C ASP A 24 -4.19 -5.81 -2.56
N LEU A 25 -3.58 -5.05 -3.47
CA LEU A 25 -2.97 -3.77 -3.11
C LEU A 25 -4.01 -2.75 -2.65
N ALA A 26 -5.19 -2.73 -3.28
CA ALA A 26 -6.31 -1.89 -2.85
C ALA A 26 -6.81 -2.29 -1.44
N ASP A 27 -6.95 -3.58 -1.15
CA ASP A 27 -7.36 -4.08 0.16
C ASP A 27 -6.38 -3.66 1.27
N LEU A 28 -5.07 -3.77 1.01
CA LEU A 28 -4.04 -3.31 1.94
C LEU A 28 -4.14 -1.80 2.19
N ILE A 29 -4.28 -1.01 1.12
CA ILE A 29 -4.41 0.45 1.22
C ILE A 29 -5.65 0.83 2.03
N VAL A 30 -6.78 0.21 1.74
CA VAL A 30 -8.05 0.45 2.44
C VAL A 30 -7.92 0.06 3.92
N ARG A 31 -7.26 -1.07 4.23
CA ARG A 31 -6.97 -1.47 5.61
C ARG A 31 -6.17 -0.40 6.35
N LEU A 32 -5.14 0.17 5.72
CA LEU A 32 -4.33 1.24 6.31
C LEU A 32 -5.14 2.53 6.47
N ILE A 33 -6.03 2.86 5.55
CA ILE A 33 -6.92 4.04 5.67
C ILE A 33 -7.88 3.89 6.84
N TRP A 34 -8.43 2.69 7.07
CA TRP A 34 -9.33 2.44 8.21
C TRP A 34 -8.64 2.48 9.55
N ASP A 35 -7.46 1.86 9.64
CA ASP A 35 -6.69 1.82 10.87
C ASP A 35 -5.22 2.17 10.57
N PRO A 36 -4.89 3.47 10.52
CA PRO A 36 -3.53 3.93 10.30
C PRO A 36 -2.57 3.47 11.43
N SER A 37 -3.11 3.14 12.60
CA SER A 37 -2.36 2.71 13.78
C SER A 37 -2.14 1.19 13.87
N ALA A 38 -2.66 0.40 12.92
CA ALA A 38 -2.62 -1.07 12.96
C ALA A 38 -1.20 -1.66 13.00
N GLY A 39 -0.20 -0.92 12.53
CA GLY A 39 1.19 -1.36 12.45
C GLY A 39 1.96 -1.23 13.76
N ARG A 40 3.00 -2.05 13.93
CA ARG A 40 3.95 -1.95 15.04
C ARG A 40 5.03 -0.93 14.72
N ARG A 41 5.30 0.00 15.64
CA ARG A 41 6.38 0.96 15.51
C ARG A 41 7.73 0.26 15.47
N ASP A 42 8.58 0.74 14.58
CA ASP A 42 9.99 0.44 14.47
C ASP A 42 10.75 1.75 14.62
N GLY A 43 11.87 1.73 15.34
CA GLY A 43 12.46 2.87 16.07
C GLY A 43 12.65 4.18 15.27
N ASP A 44 12.66 4.09 13.94
CA ASP A 44 12.85 5.19 12.99
C ASP A 44 11.54 5.91 12.58
N GLY A 45 10.47 5.80 13.38
CA GLY A 45 9.18 6.46 13.09
C GLY A 45 8.36 5.78 11.99
N PHE A 46 8.76 4.58 11.56
CA PHE A 46 7.99 3.74 10.66
C PHE A 46 7.11 2.77 11.44
N LEU A 47 6.05 2.33 10.78
CA LEU A 47 5.18 1.27 11.23
C LEU A 47 5.27 0.09 10.27
N TRP A 48 5.13 -1.11 10.82
CA TRP A 48 5.06 -2.35 10.08
C TRP A 48 3.73 -3.03 10.32
N LEU A 49 2.98 -3.25 9.24
CA LEU A 49 1.74 -4.03 9.27
C LEU A 49 1.98 -5.39 8.62
N GLU A 50 1.72 -6.47 9.34
CA GLU A 50 1.62 -7.81 8.76
C GLU A 50 0.23 -8.00 8.16
N TRP A 51 0.15 -8.35 6.88
CA TRP A 51 -1.09 -8.50 6.14
C TRP A 51 -0.94 -9.58 5.07
N ARG A 52 -1.73 -10.67 5.18
CA ARG A 52 -1.72 -11.81 4.24
C ARG A 52 -0.30 -12.36 3.92
N GLY A 53 0.57 -12.44 4.94
CA GLY A 53 1.97 -12.88 4.76
C GLY A 53 2.88 -11.87 4.08
N VAL A 54 2.46 -10.61 3.99
CA VAL A 54 3.23 -9.45 3.55
C VAL A 54 3.43 -8.49 4.71
N ARG A 55 4.66 -8.02 4.88
CA ARG A 55 4.97 -7.00 5.88
C ARG A 55 5.09 -5.64 5.22
N ALA A 56 4.08 -4.79 5.38
CA ALA A 56 4.01 -3.45 4.80
C ALA A 56 4.72 -2.42 5.69
N LYS A 57 5.75 -1.74 5.16
CA LYS A 57 6.42 -0.60 5.80
C LYS A 57 5.72 0.70 5.44
N TYR A 58 5.26 1.45 6.42
CA TYR A 58 4.64 2.75 6.16
C TYR A 58 4.98 3.77 7.25
N ALA A 59 4.69 5.05 7.01
CA ALA A 59 4.75 6.11 8.01
C ALA A 59 3.44 6.90 8.03
N LEU A 60 3.20 7.59 9.15
CA LEU A 60 2.08 8.51 9.30
C LEU A 60 2.60 9.94 9.29
N ASN A 61 2.00 10.79 8.46
CA ASN A 61 2.20 12.23 8.50
C ASN A 61 0.87 12.91 8.83
N GLU A 62 0.81 13.58 9.96
CA GLU A 62 -0.37 14.32 10.42
C GLU A 62 -0.14 15.82 10.18
N THR A 63 -1.03 16.47 9.44
CA THR A 63 -0.91 17.89 9.14
C THR A 63 -2.29 18.51 9.05
N GLY A 64 -2.56 19.54 9.86
CA GLY A 64 -3.83 20.28 9.80
C GLY A 64 -5.08 19.44 10.11
N GLY A 65 -4.96 18.36 10.90
CA GLY A 65 -6.07 17.46 11.21
C GLY A 65 -6.38 16.42 10.11
N ASP A 66 -5.52 16.33 9.09
CA ASP A 66 -5.54 15.26 8.09
C ASP A 66 -4.38 14.29 8.32
N VAL A 67 -4.62 13.02 7.97
CA VAL A 67 -3.65 11.93 8.11
C VAL A 67 -3.25 11.43 6.73
N THR A 68 -1.96 11.51 6.41
CA THR A 68 -1.38 10.94 5.20
C THR A 68 -0.53 9.73 5.57
N ILE A 69 -0.91 8.58 5.03
CA ILE A 69 -0.18 7.32 5.15
C ILE A 69 0.79 7.23 3.98
N LEU A 70 2.07 7.15 4.27
CA LEU A 70 3.13 6.97 3.27
C LEU A 70 3.52 5.50 3.25
N LEU A 71 3.01 4.73 2.31
CA LEU A 71 3.34 3.31 2.14
C LEU A 71 4.63 3.20 1.33
N TYR A 72 5.71 2.72 1.98
CA TYR A 72 7.06 2.72 1.41
C TYR A 72 7.39 1.43 0.68
N ARG A 73 7.16 0.27 1.32
CA ARG A 73 7.71 -1.03 0.92
C ARG A 73 6.82 -2.18 1.36
N LEU A 74 6.88 -3.30 0.63
CA LEU A 74 6.32 -4.58 1.03
C LEU A 74 7.44 -5.61 1.22
N HIS A 75 7.45 -6.32 2.36
CA HIS A 75 8.47 -7.28 2.76
C HIS A 75 7.89 -8.71 2.90
N PRO A 76 8.74 -9.76 2.85
CA PRO A 76 10.16 -9.72 2.50
C PRO A 76 10.36 -9.34 1.02
N VAL A 77 11.44 -8.60 0.74
CA VAL A 77 11.94 -8.40 -0.62
C VAL A 77 12.76 -9.64 -0.92
N GLU A 78 12.24 -10.59 -1.68
CA GLU A 78 13.12 -11.57 -2.33
C GLU A 78 14.17 -10.75 -3.11
N ALA A 79 15.45 -11.10 -2.90
CA ALA A 79 16.65 -10.37 -3.33
C ALA A 79 16.53 -9.69 -4.71
N PRO A 80 17.29 -8.61 -4.99
CA PRO A 80 17.07 -7.80 -6.19
C PRO A 80 17.14 -8.68 -7.44
N VAL A 81 16.00 -8.82 -8.11
CA VAL A 81 15.92 -9.63 -9.33
C VAL A 81 16.84 -8.98 -10.36
N ALA A 82 17.82 -9.74 -10.83
CA ALA A 82 18.71 -9.34 -11.93
C ALA A 82 17.93 -9.01 -13.21
N ASP A 83 16.64 -9.36 -13.25
CA ASP A 83 15.72 -9.14 -14.33
C ASP A 83 14.67 -8.06 -14.01
N ARG A 84 15.06 -6.81 -14.23
CA ARG A 84 14.21 -5.62 -14.09
C ARG A 84 13.03 -5.58 -15.08
N SER A 85 12.99 -6.49 -16.05
CA SER A 85 12.00 -6.43 -17.14
C SER A 85 10.58 -6.77 -16.66
N ARG A 86 10.42 -7.70 -15.72
CA ARG A 86 9.11 -8.07 -15.13
C ARG A 86 8.52 -6.98 -14.23
N ALA A 87 9.36 -6.32 -13.42
CA ALA A 87 8.95 -5.19 -12.60
C ALA A 87 8.45 -4.01 -13.45
N VAL A 88 9.16 -3.74 -14.55
CA VAL A 88 8.80 -2.67 -15.50
C VAL A 88 7.52 -2.99 -16.26
N ALA A 89 7.29 -4.26 -16.64
CA ALA A 89 6.05 -4.67 -17.30
C ALA A 89 4.83 -4.50 -16.38
N PHE A 90 4.92 -4.94 -15.12
CA PHE A 90 3.83 -4.78 -14.17
C PHE A 90 3.57 -3.32 -13.78
N VAL A 91 4.61 -2.49 -13.59
CA VAL A 91 4.44 -1.05 -13.36
C VAL A 91 3.81 -0.34 -14.57
N LYS A 92 4.01 -0.86 -15.78
CA LYS A 92 3.32 -0.38 -17.00
C LYS A 92 1.87 -0.87 -17.10
N GLU A 93 1.56 -2.03 -16.54
CA GLU A 93 0.21 -2.64 -16.55
C GLU A 93 -0.68 -2.16 -15.40
N LEU A 94 -0.10 -1.75 -14.27
CA LEU A 94 -0.82 -1.19 -13.12
C LEU A 94 -1.41 0.17 -13.48
N SER A 95 -2.72 0.22 -13.67
CA SER A 95 -3.39 1.48 -13.95
C SER A 95 -3.70 2.16 -12.62
N VAL A 96 -2.98 3.26 -12.34
CA VAL A 96 -3.27 4.16 -11.20
C VAL A 96 -4.75 4.57 -11.17
N GLY A 97 -5.41 4.64 -12.34
CA GLY A 97 -6.84 4.87 -12.44
C GLY A 97 -7.68 3.71 -11.89
N ILE A 98 -7.41 2.48 -12.30
CA ILE A 98 -8.14 1.28 -11.85
C ILE A 98 -7.96 1.07 -10.34
N LEU A 99 -6.74 1.23 -9.82
CA LEU A 99 -6.47 1.13 -8.38
C LEU A 99 -7.26 2.18 -7.58
N ARG A 100 -7.33 3.42 -8.06
CA ARG A 100 -8.14 4.48 -7.41
C ARG A 100 -9.62 4.15 -7.41
N ASP A 101 -10.13 3.56 -8.49
CA ASP A 101 -11.54 3.21 -8.58
C ASP A 101 -11.90 2.04 -7.65
N TRP A 102 -11.03 1.04 -7.51
CA TRP A 102 -11.18 -0.03 -6.51
C TRP A 102 -11.21 0.51 -5.09
N ILE A 103 -10.27 1.39 -4.73
CA ILE A 103 -10.23 2.04 -3.41
C ILE A 103 -11.53 2.80 -3.15
N LYS A 104 -12.00 3.61 -4.11
CA LYS A 104 -13.26 4.36 -3.99
C LYS A 104 -14.46 3.44 -3.77
N ARG A 105 -14.58 2.36 -4.56
CA ARG A 105 -15.69 1.40 -4.44
C ARG A 105 -15.72 0.73 -3.07
N LYS A 106 -14.59 0.22 -2.59
CA LYS A 106 -14.51 -0.45 -1.28
C LYS A 106 -14.83 0.51 -0.14
N LEU A 107 -14.35 1.77 -0.20
CA LEU A 107 -14.70 2.80 0.76
C LEU A 107 -16.19 3.20 0.73
N GLN A 108 -16.84 3.13 -0.44
CA GLN A 108 -18.28 3.38 -0.57
C GLN A 108 -19.12 2.23 -0.03
N GLN A 109 -18.75 0.97 -0.32
CA GLN A 109 -19.44 -0.22 0.17
C GLN A 109 -19.49 -0.26 1.69
N ALA A 110 -18.37 0.00 2.34
CA ALA A 110 -18.26 0.01 3.80
C ALA A 110 -18.89 1.25 4.49
N ARG A 111 -19.39 2.23 3.73
CA ARG A 111 -20.16 3.37 4.25
C ARG A 111 -21.68 3.19 4.08
N GLY A 112 -22.10 2.18 3.31
CA GLY A 112 -23.51 1.88 3.03
C GLY A 112 -24.10 0.75 3.87
N GLU A 113 -23.30 0.17 4.77
CA GLU A 113 -23.71 -0.75 5.86
C GLU A 113 -23.72 0.01 7.19
#